data_AF-A0A095AZI4-F1
#
_entry.id   AF-A0A095AZI4-F1
#
_cell.length_a   1.000
_cell.length_b   1.000
_cell.length_c   1.000
_cell.angle_alpha   90.00
_cell.angle_beta   90.00
_cell.angle_gamma   90.00
#
_symmetry.space_group_name_H-M   'P 1'
#
loop_
_entity.id
_entity.type
_entity.pdbx_description
1 polymer ?
#
loop_
_entity_poly.entity_id
_entity_poly.type
_entity_poly.pdbx_seq_one_letter_code
_entity_poly.pdbx_strand_id
1 'polypeptide(L)' 'MAVVKQSGSLRLCSITIGRVSVCQGPYTGRTLVKTDLGFYEQCDITLGQIRFCHGPYTGKAVLQPEPQ' A
#
# COMPACT_ATOMS: atom_id res chain seq x y z
N MET A 1 11.65 3.85 -3.74
CA MET A 1 10.79 2.64 -3.79
C MET A 1 9.37 3.03 -3.43
N ALA A 2 8.40 2.26 -3.87
CA ALA A 2 6.97 2.49 -3.75
C ALA A 2 6.30 1.24 -3.14
N VAL A 3 5.29 1.44 -2.30
CA VAL A 3 4.46 0.34 -1.81
C VAL A 3 3.31 0.15 -2.80
N VAL A 4 3.23 -1.04 -3.41
CA VAL A 4 2.24 -1.36 -4.44
C VAL A 4 1.50 -2.63 -4.05
N LYS A 5 0.18 -2.65 -4.22
CA LYS A 5 -0.62 -3.87 -4.07
C LYS A 5 -0.51 -4.70 -5.35
N GLN A 6 0.08 -5.89 -5.26
CA GLN A 6 0.25 -6.82 -6.38
C GLN A 6 -0.26 -8.20 -5.97
N SER A 7 -1.20 -8.76 -6.74
CA SER A 7 -1.77 -10.10 -6.49
C SER A 7 -2.27 -10.30 -5.05
N GLY A 8 -2.91 -9.28 -4.47
CA GLY A 8 -3.45 -9.33 -3.10
C GLY A 8 -2.43 -9.10 -1.97
N SER A 9 -1.16 -8.83 -2.28
CA SER A 9 -0.11 -8.57 -1.28
C SER A 9 0.58 -7.23 -1.53
N LEU A 10 0.95 -6.52 -0.46
CA LEU A 10 1.70 -5.27 -0.55
C LEU A 10 3.19 -5.57 -0.71
N ARG A 11 3.82 -4.98 -1.73
CA ARG A 11 5.24 -5.19 -2.05
C ARG A 11 5.97 -3.87 -2.21
N LEU A 12 7.29 -3.90 -1.98
CA LEU A 12 8.19 -2.79 -2.29
C LEU A 12 8.65 -2.92 -3.74
N CYS A 13 8.32 -1.92 -4.55
CA CYS A 13 8.68 -1.88 -5.95
C CYS A 13 9.50 -0.63 -6.32
N SER A 14 10.37 -0.78 -7.30
CA SER A 14 11.05 0.33 -7.96
C SER A 14 10.13 0.93 -9.01
N ILE A 15 10.17 2.26 -9.13
CA ILE A 15 9.48 3.00 -10.19
C ILE A 15 10.55 3.57 -11.12
N THR A 16 10.43 3.30 -12.40
CA THR A 16 11.37 3.74 -13.44
C THR A 16 10.56 4.37 -14.56
N ILE A 17 10.82 5.66 -14.87
CA ILE A 17 10.10 6.43 -15.90
C ILE A 17 8.57 6.36 -15.67
N GLY A 18 8.15 6.57 -14.41
CA GLY A 18 6.73 6.59 -14.03
C GLY A 18 6.02 5.23 -14.02
N ARG A 19 6.72 4.12 -14.28
CA ARG A 19 6.13 2.76 -14.28
C ARG A 19 6.76 1.89 -13.22
N VAL A 20 5.97 0.98 -12.65
CA VAL A 20 6.48 -0.10 -11.79
C VAL A 20 7.44 -0.96 -12.62
N SER A 21 8.68 -1.11 -12.17
CA SER A 21 9.73 -1.87 -12.87
C SER A 21 9.99 -3.23 -12.22
N VAL A 22 10.63 -3.25 -11.05
CA VAL A 22 10.92 -4.49 -10.30
C VAL A 22 10.33 -4.42 -8.90
N CYS A 23 9.65 -5.48 -8.48
CA CYS A 23 9.17 -5.64 -7.11
C CYS A 23 10.09 -6.62 -6.38
N GLN A 24 10.62 -6.19 -5.24
CA GLN A 24 11.54 -6.99 -4.43
C GLN A 24 10.75 -7.92 -3.50
N GLY A 25 10.74 -7.59 -2.20
CA GLY A 25 10.11 -8.36 -1.15
C GLY A 25 8.72 -7.84 -0.76
N PRO A 26 8.01 -8.61 0.09
CA PRO A 26 6.80 -8.15 0.73
C PRO A 26 7.09 -6.93 1.61
N TYR A 27 6.15 -5.98 1.65
CA TYR A 27 6.25 -4.80 2.48
C TYR A 27 6.00 -5.15 3.97
N THR A 28 6.79 -4.59 4.87
CA THR A 28 6.54 -4.62 6.32
C THR A 28 6.68 -3.19 6.85
N GLY A 29 5.68 -2.70 7.57
CA GLY A 29 5.59 -1.30 8.02
C GLY A 29 4.15 -0.79 8.06
N ARG A 30 3.96 0.52 8.04
CA ARG A 30 2.64 1.17 8.06
C ARG A 30 2.34 1.87 6.74
N THR A 31 1.17 1.61 6.18
CA THR A 31 0.70 2.30 4.98
C THR A 31 -0.81 2.56 5.06
N LEU A 32 -1.29 3.48 4.23
CA LEU A 32 -2.72 3.63 4.01
C LEU A 32 -3.23 2.53 3.09
N VAL A 33 -4.38 1.97 3.43
CA VAL A 33 -5.10 0.97 2.64
C VAL A 33 -6.52 1.47 2.45
N LYS A 34 -7.03 1.38 1.22
CA LYS A 34 -8.43 1.67 0.93
C LYS A 34 -9.28 0.46 1.28
N THR A 35 -10.34 0.67 2.05
CA THR A 35 -11.31 -0.36 2.42
C THR A 35 -12.32 -0.59 1.30
N ASP A 36 -13.05 -1.69 1.36
CA ASP A 36 -14.14 -1.99 0.41
C ASP A 36 -15.29 -0.98 0.49
N LEU A 37 -15.40 -0.27 1.61
CA LEU A 37 -16.34 0.84 1.82
C LEU A 37 -15.84 2.18 1.25
N GLY A 38 -14.63 2.20 0.68
CA GLY A 38 -14.09 3.34 -0.07
C GLY A 38 -13.31 4.39 0.74
N PHE A 39 -13.14 4.21 2.05
CA PHE A 39 -12.33 5.09 2.88
C PHE A 39 -10.93 4.51 3.12
N TYR A 40 -9.99 5.34 3.58
CA TYR A 40 -8.62 4.90 3.87
C TYR A 40 -8.42 4.67 5.36
N GLU A 41 -7.72 3.59 5.70
CA GLU A 41 -7.25 3.33 7.05
C GLU A 41 -5.73 3.22 7.08
N GLN A 42 -5.12 3.61 8.20
CA GLN A 42 -3.72 3.33 8.44
C GLN A 42 -3.58 1.91 9.00
N CYS A 43 -2.84 1.05 8.31
CA CYS A 43 -2.69 -0.34 8.68
C CYS A 43 -1.23 -0.74 8.90
N ASP A 44 -1.01 -1.60 9.89
CA ASP A 44 0.23 -2.34 10.09
C ASP A 44 0.27 -3.54 9.14
N ILE A 45 1.34 -3.60 8.35
CA ILE A 45 1.60 -4.62 7.34
C ILE A 45 2.78 -5.46 7.80
N THR A 46 2.65 -6.78 7.72
CA THR A 46 3.74 -7.72 7.96
C THR A 46 3.77 -8.76 6.86
N LEU A 47 4.93 -8.88 6.21
CA LEU A 47 5.13 -9.76 5.07
C LEU A 47 4.06 -9.58 3.99
N GLY A 48 3.74 -8.31 3.70
CA GLY A 48 2.84 -7.89 2.63
C GLY A 48 1.35 -8.06 2.94
N GLN A 49 1.03 -8.50 4.15
CA GLN A 49 -0.33 -8.77 4.61
C GLN A 49 -0.72 -7.80 5.71
N ILE A 50 -1.96 -7.32 5.66
CA ILE A 50 -2.56 -6.49 6.70
C ILE A 50 -2.67 -7.32 7.98
N ARG A 51 -2.23 -6.75 9.10
CA ARG A 51 -2.34 -7.38 10.43
C ARG A 51 -3.35 -6.67 11.31
N PHE A 52 -3.30 -5.34 11.30
CA PHE A 52 -4.16 -4.51 12.11
C PHE A 52 -4.33 -3.15 11.44
N CYS A 53 -5.52 -2.55 11.58
CA CYS A 53 -5.80 -1.20 11.09
C CYS A 53 -6.30 -0.33 12.23
N HIS A 54 -5.87 0.93 12.23
CA HIS A 54 -6.09 1.90 13.31
C HIS A 54 -7.37 2.74 13.12
N GLY A 55 -8.25 2.32 12.21
CA GLY A 55 -9.46 3.05 11.83
C GLY A 55 -9.24 4.11 10.74
N PRO A 56 -10.28 4.92 10.45
CA PRO A 56 -10.26 5.90 9.37
C PRO A 56 -9.15 6.93 9.52
N TYR A 57 -8.32 7.07 8.48
CA TYR A 57 -7.22 8.01 8.47
C TYR A 57 -7.72 9.46 8.32
N THR A 58 -7.17 10.35 9.15
CA THR A 58 -7.42 11.79 9.07
C THR A 58 -6.09 12.53 8.86
N GLY A 59 -6.01 13.36 7.82
CA GLY A 59 -4.82 14.15 7.53
C GLY A 59 -4.54 14.27 6.03
N LYS A 60 -3.31 14.61 5.69
CA LYS A 60 -2.82 14.63 4.30
C LYS A 60 -1.96 13.41 4.05
N ALA A 61 -2.09 12.79 2.89
CA ALA A 61 -1.25 11.68 2.47
C ALA A 61 -1.09 11.69 0.95
N VAL A 62 0.02 11.14 0.47
CA VAL A 62 0.23 10.88 -0.96
C VAL A 62 -0.27 9.46 -1.23
N LEU A 63 -1.30 9.36 -2.07
CA LEU A 63 -1.88 8.10 -2.46
C LEU A 63 -1.38 7.73 -3.85
N GLN A 64 -1.15 6.45 -4.08
CA GLN A 64 -1.03 5.93 -5.44
C GLN A 64 -2.44 5.69 -5.97
N PRO A 65 -2.79 6.21 -7.16
CA PRO A 65 -4.04 5.84 -7.80
C PRO A 65 -4.05 4.33 -8.03
N GLU A 66 -5.11 3.67 -7.58
CA GLU A 66 -5.34 2.27 -7.90
C GLU A 66 -5.55 2.17 -9.43
N PRO A 67 -4.86 1.27 -10.15
CA PRO A 67 -5.21 0.99 -11.52
C PRO A 67 -6.66 0.49 -11.56
N GLN A 68 -7.50 1.19 -12.32
CA GLN A 68 -8.91 0.85 -12.55
C GLN A 68 -9.04 -0.37 -13.46
#